data_AF-A0A1M4T1I7-F1
#
_entry.id   AF-A0A1M4T1I7-F1
#
_cell.length_a   1.000
_cell.length_b   1.000
_cell.length_c   1.000
_cell.angle_alpha   90.00
_cell.angle_beta   90.00
_cell.angle_gamma   90.00
#
_symmetry.space_group_name_H-M   'P 1'
#
loop_
_entity.id
_entity.type
_entity.pdbx_description
1 polymer ?
#
loop_
_entity_poly.entity_id
_entity_poly.type
_entity_poly.pdbx_seq_one_letter_code
_entity_poly.pdbx_strand_id
1 'polypeptide(L)'
;MATKIIVSTVFLLILGLVMTKGTHEKDNIQETPLVYRNPTVQYILKLSILLFIGFSGFLLFYDWKLFIGLLFVGILTAKFTTIPIWDKLFYVLFAPQAESLEQKKRRKKRK
;
A
#
# COMPACT_ATOMS: atom_id res chain seq x y z
N MET A 1 -10.33 -16.01 -20.18
CA MET A 1 -9.60 -14.72 -20.34
C MET A 1 -9.92 -13.74 -19.22
N ALA A 2 -11.20 -13.45 -18.92
CA ALA A 2 -11.60 -12.50 -17.86
C ALA A 2 -10.98 -12.79 -16.48
N THR A 3 -10.94 -14.06 -16.04
CA THR A 3 -10.38 -14.44 -14.73
C THR A 3 -8.90 -14.05 -14.58
N LYS A 4 -8.09 -14.24 -15.63
CA LYS A 4 -6.67 -13.87 -15.61
C LYS A 4 -6.48 -12.36 -15.49
N ILE A 5 -7.35 -11.58 -16.14
CA ILE A 5 -7.35 -10.11 -16.05
C ILE A 5 -7.66 -9.68 -14.63
N ILE A 6 -8.74 -10.22 -14.04
CA ILE A 6 -9.16 -9.89 -12.67
C ILE A 6 -8.05 -10.23 -11.67
N VAL A 7 -7.49 -11.44 -11.74
CA VAL A 7 -6.40 -11.88 -10.85
C VAL A 7 -5.17 -10.97 -11.01
N SER A 8 -4.84 -10.59 -12.25
CA SER A 8 -3.74 -9.67 -12.55
C SER A 8 -3.95 -8.28 -11.94
N THR A 9 -5.12 -7.70 -12.15
CA THR A 9 -5.47 -6.39 -11.60
C THR A 9 -5.43 -6.38 -10.07
N VAL A 10 -6.02 -7.41 -9.43
CA VAL A 10 -6.00 -7.56 -7.97
C VAL A 10 -4.57 -7.68 -7.45
N PHE A 11 -3.73 -8.51 -8.10
CA PHE A 11 -2.34 -8.66 -7.69
C PHE A 11 -1.55 -7.35 -7.79
N LEU A 12 -1.72 -6.58 -8.87
CA LEU A 12 -1.04 -5.29 -9.04
C LEU A 12 -1.46 -4.27 -7.98
N LEU A 13 -2.75 -4.25 -7.61
CA LEU A 13 -3.25 -3.40 -6.53
C LEU A 13 -2.61 -3.75 -5.19
N ILE A 14 -2.58 -5.04 -4.84
CA ILE A 14 -1.98 -5.52 -3.59
C ILE A 14 -0.46 -5.25 -3.57
N LEU A 15 0.24 -5.54 -4.67
CA LEU A 15 1.67 -5.26 -4.81
C LEU A 15 1.96 -3.76 -4.63
N GLY A 16 1.11 -2.90 -5.19
CA GLY A 16 1.16 -1.46 -4.98
C GLY A 16 1.09 -1.06 -3.51
N LEU A 17 0.09 -1.58 -2.78
CA LEU A 17 -0.08 -1.37 -1.35
C LEU A 17 1.17 -1.76 -0.53
N VAL A 18 1.74 -2.93 -0.85
CA VAL A 18 2.95 -3.43 -0.18
C VAL A 18 4.15 -2.53 -0.47
N MET A 19 4.29 -2.06 -1.72
CA MET A 19 5.36 -1.12 -2.08
C MET A 19 5.17 0.24 -1.39
N THR A 20 3.95 0.78 -1.33
CA THR A 20 3.67 2.02 -0.60
C THR A 20 4.07 1.92 0.86
N LYS A 21 3.79 0.78 1.52
CA LYS A 21 4.32 0.51 2.86
C LYS A 21 5.84 0.53 2.88
N GLY A 22 6.48 -0.22 1.98
CA GLY A 22 7.93 -0.34 1.90
C GLY A 22 8.65 0.99 1.64
N THR A 23 8.04 1.90 0.88
CA THR A 23 8.55 3.25 0.64
C THR A 23 8.47 4.10 1.91
N HIS A 24 7.29 4.21 2.52
CA HIS A 24 7.09 5.07 3.69
C HIS A 24 7.66 4.50 5.00
N GLU A 25 7.88 3.19 5.09
CA GLU A 25 8.57 2.58 6.23
C GLU A 25 10.09 2.85 6.20
N LYS A 26 10.63 3.17 5.01
CA LYS A 26 12.03 3.51 4.81
C LYS A 26 12.31 5.00 4.97
N ASP A 27 11.28 5.84 4.80
CA ASP A 27 11.38 7.29 4.99
C ASP A 27 11.58 7.64 6.48
N ASN A 28 12.42 8.65 6.73
CA ASN A 28 12.69 9.13 8.08
C ASN A 28 11.37 9.60 8.74
N ILE A 29 11.22 9.43 10.06
CA ILE A 29 9.98 9.66 10.84
C ILE A 29 9.41 11.10 10.69
N GLN A 30 10.18 12.01 10.09
CA GLN A 30 9.78 13.39 9.77
C GLN A 30 9.15 13.57 8.38
N GLU A 31 9.43 12.69 7.42
CA GLU A 31 8.90 12.76 6.04
C GLU A 31 7.70 11.86 5.81
N THR A 32 7.41 10.96 6.76
CA THR A 32 6.27 10.06 6.69
C THR A 32 4.95 10.84 6.85
N PRO A 33 4.04 10.76 5.86
CA PRO A 33 2.76 11.46 5.94
C PRO A 33 1.97 11.00 7.18
N LEU A 34 1.32 11.94 7.88
CA LEU A 34 0.55 11.69 9.10
C LEU A 34 -0.50 10.58 8.95
N VAL A 35 -1.00 10.39 7.73
CA VAL A 35 -1.93 9.34 7.34
C VAL A 35 -1.35 7.94 7.63
N TYR A 36 -0.09 7.69 7.29
CA TYR A 36 0.58 6.40 7.52
C TYR A 36 1.00 6.16 8.97
N ARG A 37 0.94 7.21 9.81
CA ARG A 37 1.13 7.10 11.26
C ARG A 37 -0.13 6.62 11.98
N ASN A 38 -1.29 6.63 11.31
CA ASN A 38 -2.53 6.13 11.89
C ASN A 38 -2.44 4.60 12.08
N PRO A 39 -2.73 4.07 13.28
CA PRO A 39 -2.69 2.63 13.54
C PRO A 39 -3.59 1.83 12.60
N THR A 40 -4.72 2.38 12.16
CA THR A 40 -5.63 1.73 11.21
C THR A 40 -4.96 1.55 9.84
N VAL A 41 -4.27 2.59 9.35
CA VAL A 41 -3.56 2.52 8.07
C VAL A 41 -2.39 1.55 8.15
N GLN A 42 -1.63 1.54 9.26
CA GLN A 42 -0.60 0.53 9.47
C GLN A 42 -1.14 -0.89 9.53
N TYR A 43 -2.32 -1.10 10.13
CA TYR A 43 -2.96 -2.40 10.18
C TYR A 43 -3.39 -2.86 8.77
N ILE A 44 -3.98 -1.98 7.96
CA ILE A 44 -4.33 -2.26 6.56
C ILE A 44 -3.08 -2.64 5.77
N LEU A 45 -1.98 -1.87 5.90
CA LEU A 45 -0.73 -2.16 5.21
C LEU A 45 -0.10 -3.49 5.64
N LYS A 46 -0.15 -3.83 6.94
CA LYS A 46 0.30 -5.15 7.44
C LYS A 46 -0.59 -6.28 6.90
N LEU A 47 -1.90 -6.09 6.88
CA LEU A 47 -2.85 -7.04 6.32
C LEU A 47 -2.62 -7.23 4.82
N SER A 48 -2.29 -6.16 4.09
CA SER A 48 -1.95 -6.23 2.67
C SER A 48 -0.70 -7.05 2.40
N ILE A 49 0.33 -7.01 3.27
CA ILE A 49 1.49 -7.90 3.15
C ILE A 49 1.07 -9.37 3.31
N LEU A 50 0.22 -9.66 4.31
CA LEU A 50 -0.24 -11.03 4.54
C LEU A 50 -1.05 -11.54 3.35
N LEU A 51 -1.96 -10.71 2.82
CA LEU A 51 -2.70 -10.99 1.59
C LEU A 51 -1.75 -11.19 0.41
N PHE A 52 -0.72 -10.36 0.28
CA PHE A 52 0.25 -10.47 -0.79
C PHE A 52 0.99 -11.81 -0.75
N ILE A 53 1.44 -12.26 0.42
CA ILE A 53 2.13 -13.55 0.58
C ILE A 53 1.18 -14.70 0.20
N GLY A 54 -0.05 -14.70 0.71
CA GLY A 54 -1.03 -15.74 0.38
C GLY A 54 -1.39 -15.77 -1.10
N PHE A 55 -1.64 -14.60 -1.70
CA PHE A 55 -2.02 -14.47 -3.10
C PHE A 55 -0.84 -14.76 -4.03
N SER A 56 0.39 -14.39 -3.62
CA SER A 56 1.64 -14.75 -4.30
C SER A 56 1.85 -16.25 -4.31
N GLY A 57 1.65 -16.93 -3.18
CA GLY A 57 1.73 -18.39 -3.12
C GLY A 57 0.71 -19.05 -4.07
N PHE A 58 -0.54 -18.59 -4.02
CA PHE A 58 -1.59 -19.07 -4.92
C PHE A 58 -1.23 -18.88 -6.42
N LEU A 59 -0.76 -17.69 -6.80
CA LEU A 59 -0.36 -17.37 -8.18
C LEU A 59 0.81 -18.22 -8.68
N LEU A 60 1.74 -18.55 -7.78
CA LEU A 60 2.90 -19.38 -8.10
C LEU A 60 2.47 -20.80 -8.52
N PHE A 61 1.44 -21.36 -7.88
CA PHE A 61 0.87 -22.66 -8.25
C PHE A 61 -0.18 -22.58 -9.37
N TYR A 62 -0.90 -21.47 -9.49
CA TYR A 62 -1.93 -21.29 -10.52
C TYR A 62 -1.33 -21.07 -11.92
N ASP A 63 -0.39 -20.12 -12.05
CA ASP A 63 0.24 -19.79 -13.33
C ASP A 63 1.56 -19.04 -13.07
N TRP A 64 2.64 -19.81 -12.85
CA TRP A 64 3.96 -19.27 -12.48
C TRP A 64 4.54 -18.29 -13.52
N LYS A 65 4.21 -18.44 -14.81
CA LYS A 65 4.63 -17.52 -15.87
C LYS A 65 3.94 -16.17 -15.74
N LEU A 66 2.63 -16.22 -15.47
CA LEU A 66 1.82 -15.02 -15.22
C LEU A 66 2.32 -14.30 -13.97
N PHE A 67 2.63 -15.04 -12.91
CA PHE A 67 3.19 -14.49 -11.67
C PHE A 67 4.51 -13.73 -11.89
N ILE A 68 5.48 -14.32 -12.60
CA ILE A 68 6.75 -13.66 -12.90
C ILE A 68 6.54 -12.41 -13.78
N GLY A 69 5.68 -12.51 -14.79
CA GLY A 69 5.34 -11.38 -15.65
C GLY A 69 4.72 -10.22 -14.85
N LEU A 70 3.79 -10.55 -13.94
CA LEU A 70 3.16 -9.58 -13.05
C LEU A 70 4.13 -8.94 -12.07
N LEU A 71 5.04 -9.71 -11.49
CA LEU A 71 6.08 -9.16 -10.61
C LEU A 71 6.95 -8.17 -11.37
N PHE A 72 7.40 -8.54 -12.58
CA PHE A 72 8.27 -7.69 -13.37
C PHE A 72 7.58 -6.38 -13.78
N VAL A 73 6.37 -6.50 -14.37
CA VAL A 73 5.54 -5.34 -14.75
C VAL A 73 5.19 -4.50 -13.52
N GLY A 74 4.79 -5.17 -12.44
CA GLY A 74 4.37 -4.54 -11.20
C GLY A 74 5.50 -3.77 -10.54
N ILE A 75 6.72 -4.31 -10.48
CA ILE A 75 7.89 -3.59 -9.94
C ILE A 75 8.22 -2.38 -10.82
N LEU A 76 8.20 -2.53 -12.16
CA LEU A 76 8.45 -1.43 -13.08
C LEU A 76 7.43 -0.29 -12.94
N THR A 77 6.13 -0.63 -12.88
CA THR A 77 5.04 0.36 -12.86
C THR A 77 4.73 0.88 -11.47
N ALA A 78 5.08 0.14 -10.40
CA ALA A 78 4.81 0.53 -9.02
C ALA A 78 5.41 1.89 -8.68
N LYS A 79 6.66 2.13 -9.09
CA LYS A 79 7.35 3.39 -8.79
C LYS A 79 6.66 4.62 -9.39
N PHE A 80 6.00 4.47 -10.54
CA PHE A 80 5.43 5.59 -11.29
C PHE A 80 3.91 5.74 -11.12
N THR A 81 3.19 4.64 -10.93
CA THR A 81 1.72 4.63 -11.04
C THR A 81 1.09 4.23 -9.72
N THR A 82 1.51 3.10 -9.17
CA THR A 82 0.78 2.49 -8.06
C THR A 82 1.03 3.20 -6.73
N ILE A 83 2.26 3.66 -6.47
CA ILE A 83 2.58 4.45 -5.26
C ILE A 83 1.78 5.75 -5.18
N PRO A 84 1.80 6.67 -6.17
CA PRO A 84 1.06 7.93 -6.08
C PRO A 84 -0.46 7.76 -6.09
N ILE A 85 -0.98 6.70 -6.72
CA ILE A 85 -2.42 6.37 -6.68
C ILE A 85 -2.83 6.00 -5.25
N TRP A 86 -2.09 5.08 -4.62
CA TRP A 86 -2.37 4.70 -3.23
C TRP A 86 -2.19 5.88 -2.29
N ASP A 87 -1.21 6.73 -2.52
CA ASP A 87 -0.97 7.89 -1.67
C ASP A 87 -2.14 8.89 -1.71
N LYS A 88 -2.66 9.20 -2.91
CA LYS A 88 -3.90 9.98 -3.05
C LYS A 88 -5.11 9.30 -2.42
N LEU A 89 -5.25 7.98 -2.59
CA LEU A 89 -6.35 7.21 -2.01
C LEU A 89 -6.32 7.25 -0.49
N PHE A 90 -5.17 6.98 0.11
CA PHE A 90 -4.98 7.07 1.56
C PHE A 90 -5.23 8.49 2.06
N TYR A 91 -4.72 9.50 1.35
CA TYR A 91 -4.97 10.88 1.70
C TYR A 91 -6.47 11.20 1.67
N VAL A 92 -7.21 10.86 0.61
CA VAL A 92 -8.65 11.15 0.54
C VAL A 92 -9.46 10.37 1.59
N LEU A 93 -9.15 9.08 1.79
CA LEU A 93 -9.91 8.22 2.71
C LEU A 93 -9.63 8.52 4.19
N PHE A 94 -8.42 8.99 4.52
CA PHE A 94 -7.96 9.16 5.90
C PHE A 94 -7.52 10.59 6.24
N ALA A 95 -7.59 11.57 5.34
CA ALA A 95 -7.38 12.99 5.63
C ALA A 95 -8.20 13.48 6.85
N PRO A 96 -9.49 13.12 7.01
CA PRO A 96 -10.27 13.56 8.18
C PRO A 96 -9.69 13.02 9.50
N GLN A 97 -9.07 11.84 9.49
CA GLN A 97 -8.45 11.24 10.66
C GLN A 97 -7.05 11.80 10.92
N ALA A 98 -6.31 12.17 9.88
CA ALA A 98 -4.98 12.78 9.97
C ALA A 98 -5.02 14.19 10.57
N GLU A 99 -6.01 15.02 10.23
CA GLU A 99 -6.22 16.34 10.84
C GLU A 99 -6.53 16.24 12.35
N SER A 100 -7.31 15.23 12.76
CA SER A 100 -7.63 14.99 14.18
C SER A 100 -6.37 14.65 15.00
N LEU A 101 -5.41 13.93 14.40
CA LEU A 101 -4.14 13.58 15.02
C LEU A 101 -3.20 14.80 15.08
N GLU A 102 -3.21 15.66 14.08
CA GLU A 102 -2.43 16.90 14.09
C GLU A 102 -2.94 17.89 15.15
N GLN A 103 -4.26 18.05 15.28
CA GLN A 103 -4.87 18.86 16.34
C GLN A 103 -4.54 18.33 17.74
N LYS A 104 -4.57 17.01 17.94
CA LYS A 104 -4.21 16.37 19.21
C LYS A 104 -2.74 16.58 19.56
N LYS A 105 -1.84 16.53 18.57
CA LYS A 105 -0.40 16.78 18.74
C LYS A 105 -0.11 18.26 19.04
N ARG A 106 -0.79 19.20 18.36
CA ARG A 106 -0.67 20.65 18.64
C ARG A 106 -1.18 21.03 20.03
N ARG A 107 -2.26 20.41 20.52
CA ARG A 107 -2.74 20.60 21.90
C ARG A 107 -1.77 20.07 22.96
N LYS A 108 -1.07 18.97 22.69
CA LYS A 108 -0.09 18.39 23.62
C LYS A 108 1.24 19.15 23.67
N LYS A 109 1.57 19.95 22.66
CA LYS A 109 2.79 20.79 22.60
C LYS A 109 2.60 22.17 23.25
N ARG A 110 1.36 22.54 23.61
CA ARG A 110 0.98 23.81 24.26
C ARG A 110 0.70 23.67 25.77
N LYS A 111 0.76 22.45 26.31
CA LYS A 111 0.78 22.18 27.76
C LYS A 111 2.19 21.77 28.14
#